data_AF-A0A7Z9KVB1-F1
#
_entry.id   AF-A0A7Z9KVB1-F1
#
_cell.length_a   1.000
_cell.length_b   1.000
_cell.length_c   1.000
_cell.angle_alpha   90.00
_cell.angle_beta   90.00
_cell.angle_gamma   90.00
#
_symmetry.space_group_name_H-M   'P 1'
#
loop_
_entity.id
_entity.type
_entity.pdbx_description
1 polymer ?
#
loop_
_entity_poly.entity_id
_entity_poly.type
_entity_poly.pdbx_seq_one_letter_code
_entity_poly.pdbx_strand_id
1 'polypeptide(L)'
;MTIDRQNATANTRRVYPLDAHDLTEEQIAVAFAMTSRRPEPFDEIAQQVSQEKAADFHERWVLGYGHASVAEHAVLHLAVENISRLACDALEDNRLASYTEKSSRYQVMPKDYFYFPEELADTPDLVQPYSQACKHLFQEYLDFIDITMNYLRGTRTKGERESDSAYNLRLRRFATD
;
A
#
# COMPACT_ATOMS: atom_id res chain seq x y z
N MET A 1 55.17 -27.55 -11.66
CA MET A 1 53.80 -27.79 -12.14
C MET A 1 52.97 -26.59 -11.73
N THR A 2 52.88 -25.63 -12.63
CA THR A 2 52.35 -24.29 -12.38
C THR A 2 50.83 -24.41 -12.34
N ILE A 3 50.23 -24.19 -11.17
CA ILE A 3 48.77 -24.08 -11.07
C ILE A 3 48.41 -22.75 -11.74
N ASP A 4 47.73 -22.87 -12.88
CA ASP A 4 47.26 -21.78 -13.70
C ASP A 4 46.33 -20.87 -12.86
N ARG A 5 46.81 -19.66 -12.53
CA ARG A 5 46.08 -18.69 -11.70
C ARG A 5 44.98 -17.94 -12.47
N GLN A 6 44.66 -18.34 -13.70
CA GLN A 6 43.69 -17.65 -14.55
C GLN A 6 42.23 -18.10 -14.37
N ASN A 7 41.93 -19.15 -13.60
CA ASN A 7 40.56 -19.66 -13.40
C ASN A 7 39.96 -19.41 -12.00
N ALA A 8 40.60 -18.58 -11.16
CA ALA A 8 40.17 -18.39 -9.77
C ALA A 8 39.01 -17.38 -9.58
N THR A 9 38.49 -16.77 -10.64
CA THR A 9 37.54 -15.64 -10.56
C THR A 9 36.08 -16.00 -10.88
N ALA A 10 35.79 -17.12 -11.55
CA ALA A 10 34.43 -17.41 -12.03
C ALA A 10 33.43 -17.82 -10.94
N ASN A 11 33.91 -18.28 -9.78
CA ASN A 11 33.04 -18.84 -8.73
C ASN A 11 33.25 -18.16 -7.36
N THR A 12 33.64 -16.89 -7.34
CA THR A 12 33.71 -16.13 -6.10
C THR A 12 32.30 -15.81 -5.61
N ARG A 13 32.03 -16.05 -4.32
CA ARG A 13 30.72 -15.76 -3.71
C ARG A 13 30.45 -14.26 -3.77
N ARG A 14 29.33 -13.88 -4.40
CA ARG A 14 28.82 -12.51 -4.47
C ARG A 14 27.43 -12.47 -3.81
N VAL A 15 27.19 -11.48 -2.96
CA VAL A 15 25.88 -11.20 -2.35
C VAL A 15 25.68 -9.69 -2.43
N TYR A 16 24.71 -9.25 -3.23
CA TYR A 16 24.48 -7.83 -3.50
C TYR A 16 23.01 -7.62 -3.88
N PRO A 17 22.44 -6.44 -3.57
CA PRO A 17 21.15 -6.05 -4.15
C PRO A 17 21.33 -5.72 -5.64
N LEU A 18 20.41 -6.17 -6.47
CA LEU A 18 20.31 -5.66 -7.84
C LEU A 18 19.67 -4.27 -7.72
N ASP A 19 20.40 -3.23 -8.12
CA ASP A 19 20.01 -1.85 -7.81
C ASP A 19 18.74 -1.44 -8.57
N ALA A 20 17.65 -1.20 -7.83
CA ALA A 20 16.37 -0.75 -8.37
C ALA A 20 16.37 0.73 -8.76
N HIS A 21 17.46 1.47 -8.51
CA HIS A 21 17.55 2.86 -8.96
C HIS A 21 17.74 2.97 -10.48
N ASP A 22 18.44 2.01 -11.10
CA ASP A 22 18.77 1.98 -12.53
C ASP A 22 17.88 1.03 -13.35
N LEU A 23 17.04 0.22 -12.69
CA LEU A 23 16.21 -0.81 -13.30
C LEU A 23 14.76 -0.69 -12.82
N THR A 24 13.81 -0.90 -13.74
CA THR A 24 12.41 -1.05 -13.35
C THR A 24 12.16 -2.40 -12.67
N GLU A 25 11.09 -2.48 -11.87
CA GLU A 25 10.59 -3.71 -11.25
C GLU A 25 10.40 -4.85 -12.28
N GLU A 26 9.96 -4.48 -13.49
CA GLU A 26 9.81 -5.42 -14.59
C GLU A 26 11.17 -5.92 -15.12
N GLN A 27 12.17 -5.04 -15.26
CA GLN A 27 13.53 -5.43 -15.65
C GLN A 27 14.16 -6.37 -14.60
N ILE A 28 13.92 -6.12 -13.31
CA ILE A 28 14.37 -6.99 -12.22
C ILE A 28 13.72 -8.37 -12.35
N ALA A 29 12.39 -8.45 -12.49
CA ALA A 29 11.70 -9.71 -12.66
C ALA A 29 12.22 -10.52 -13.85
N VAL A 30 12.47 -9.85 -15.00
CA VAL A 30 13.01 -10.48 -16.21
C VAL A 30 14.45 -10.97 -16.02
N ALA A 31 15.31 -10.19 -15.36
CA ALA A 31 16.68 -10.60 -15.05
C ALA A 31 16.73 -11.86 -14.17
N PHE A 32 15.84 -11.94 -13.17
CA PHE A 32 15.69 -13.12 -12.32
C PHE A 32 15.13 -14.32 -13.10
N ALA A 33 14.19 -14.10 -14.02
CA ALA A 33 13.67 -15.15 -14.89
C ALA A 33 14.77 -15.75 -15.79
N MET A 34 15.58 -14.89 -16.41
CA MET A 34 16.62 -15.26 -17.36
C MET A 34 17.75 -16.06 -16.71
N THR A 35 18.04 -15.84 -15.43
CA THR A 35 19.05 -16.61 -14.66
C THR A 35 18.87 -18.12 -14.76
N SER A 36 17.62 -18.61 -14.82
CA SER A 36 17.36 -20.05 -14.91
C SER A 36 17.87 -20.70 -16.20
N ARG A 37 18.19 -19.90 -17.22
CA ARG A 37 18.56 -20.35 -18.58
C ARG A 37 19.85 -19.73 -19.09
N ARG A 38 20.58 -19.00 -18.25
CA ARG A 38 21.76 -18.23 -18.62
C ARG A 38 22.91 -18.46 -17.63
N PRO A 39 24.15 -18.69 -18.11
CA PRO A 39 25.31 -18.88 -17.23
C PRO A 39 25.86 -17.57 -16.64
N GLU A 40 25.47 -16.40 -17.17
CA GLU A 40 25.97 -15.10 -16.73
C GLU A 40 25.44 -14.71 -15.34
N PRO A 41 26.22 -13.93 -14.54
CA PRO A 41 25.76 -13.35 -13.28
C PRO A 41 24.56 -12.39 -13.44
N PHE A 42 23.79 -12.21 -12.37
CA PHE A 42 22.58 -11.36 -12.36
C PHE A 42 22.80 -9.93 -12.87
N ASP A 43 23.91 -9.28 -12.50
CA ASP A 43 24.25 -7.91 -12.93
C ASP A 43 24.55 -7.81 -14.43
N GLU A 44 25.21 -8.82 -15.01
CA GLU A 44 25.47 -8.89 -16.45
C GLU A 44 24.20 -9.19 -17.24
N ILE A 45 23.31 -10.04 -16.71
CA ILE A 45 21.99 -10.29 -17.28
C ILE A 45 21.18 -8.99 -17.29
N ALA A 46 21.14 -8.27 -16.17
CA ALA A 46 20.35 -7.05 -16.02
C ALA A 46 20.72 -5.96 -17.05
N GLN A 47 22.01 -5.79 -17.35
CA GLN A 47 22.49 -4.86 -18.39
C GLN A 47 21.97 -5.18 -19.80
N GLN A 48 21.56 -6.42 -20.06
CA GLN A 48 21.04 -6.87 -21.37
C GLN A 48 19.52 -6.71 -21.50
N VAL A 49 18.82 -6.48 -20.38
CA VAL A 49 17.36 -6.32 -20.32
C VAL A 49 17.01 -4.85 -20.57
N SER A 50 16.64 -4.51 -21.80
CA SER A 50 16.01 -3.22 -22.09
C SER A 50 14.54 -3.22 -21.65
N GLN A 51 13.95 -2.04 -21.44
CA GLN A 51 12.53 -1.93 -21.07
C GLN A 51 11.59 -2.57 -22.11
N GLU A 52 11.82 -2.36 -23.41
CA GLU A 52 11.02 -2.98 -24.47
C GLU A 52 11.10 -4.53 -24.42
N LYS A 53 12.29 -5.07 -24.15
CA LYS A 53 12.46 -6.53 -23.99
C LYS A 53 11.81 -7.04 -22.70
N ALA A 54 11.71 -6.21 -21.67
CA ALA A 54 11.07 -6.57 -20.41
C ALA A 54 9.55 -6.70 -20.58
N ALA A 55 8.92 -5.74 -21.26
CA ALA A 55 7.49 -5.74 -21.58
C ALA A 55 7.08 -6.95 -22.45
N ASP A 56 7.78 -7.18 -23.56
CA ASP A 56 7.54 -8.32 -24.44
C ASP A 56 7.76 -9.67 -23.72
N PHE A 57 8.71 -9.71 -22.77
CA PHE A 57 8.95 -10.89 -21.96
C PHE A 57 7.83 -11.13 -20.95
N HIS A 58 7.33 -10.08 -20.30
CA HIS A 58 6.23 -10.18 -19.34
C HIS A 58 4.96 -10.72 -20.02
N GLU A 59 4.58 -10.15 -21.18
CA GLU A 59 3.41 -10.61 -21.93
C GLU A 59 3.52 -12.07 -22.35
N ARG A 60 4.69 -12.50 -22.86
CA ARG A 60 4.89 -13.88 -23.30
C ARG A 60 4.97 -14.87 -22.13
N TRP A 61 5.81 -14.60 -21.14
CA TRP A 61 6.24 -15.61 -20.16
C TRP A 61 5.42 -15.60 -18.87
N VAL A 62 4.94 -14.43 -18.43
CA VAL A 62 4.12 -14.32 -17.22
C VAL A 62 2.66 -14.65 -17.54
N LEU A 63 2.08 -14.02 -18.57
CA LEU A 63 0.67 -14.24 -18.93
C LEU A 63 0.46 -15.53 -19.74
N GLY A 64 1.42 -15.94 -20.57
CA GLY A 64 1.27 -17.07 -21.50
C GLY A 64 1.75 -18.45 -21.01
N TYR A 65 2.78 -18.52 -20.15
CA TYR A 65 3.43 -19.79 -19.76
C TYR A 65 3.17 -20.22 -18.30
N GLY A 66 2.49 -19.40 -17.50
CA GLY A 66 2.13 -19.77 -16.11
C GLY A 66 3.28 -19.73 -15.11
N HIS A 67 4.39 -19.05 -15.41
CA HIS A 67 5.51 -18.83 -14.48
C HIS A 67 5.23 -17.65 -13.53
N ALA A 68 4.11 -17.73 -12.79
CA ALA A 68 3.63 -16.64 -11.93
C ALA A 68 4.65 -16.21 -10.85
N SER A 69 5.50 -17.14 -10.37
CA SER A 69 6.52 -16.84 -9.35
C SER A 69 7.57 -15.83 -9.81
N VAL A 70 7.77 -15.64 -11.11
CA VAL A 70 8.67 -14.62 -11.65
C VAL A 70 8.09 -13.22 -11.44
N ALA A 71 6.76 -13.08 -11.55
CA ALA A 71 6.08 -11.81 -11.38
C ALA A 71 6.12 -11.31 -9.93
N GLU A 72 6.31 -12.21 -8.96
CA GLU A 72 6.43 -11.88 -7.53
C GLU A 72 7.68 -11.03 -7.22
N HIS A 73 8.67 -11.00 -8.12
CA HIS A 73 9.84 -10.13 -7.98
C HIS A 73 9.55 -8.65 -8.24
N ALA A 74 8.44 -8.32 -8.93
CA ALA A 74 8.06 -6.95 -9.22
C ALA A 74 7.08 -6.43 -8.16
N VAL A 75 7.44 -5.33 -7.49
CA VAL A 75 6.61 -4.69 -6.46
C VAL A 75 6.06 -3.36 -6.96
N LEU A 76 4.74 -3.17 -6.87
CA LEU A 76 4.10 -1.89 -7.20
C LEU A 76 3.60 -1.19 -5.94
N HIS A 77 3.82 0.12 -5.87
CA HIS A 77 3.23 1.00 -4.87
C HIS A 77 1.99 1.67 -5.43
N LEU A 78 0.83 1.42 -4.81
CA LEU A 78 -0.45 1.99 -5.21
C LEU A 78 -0.98 2.92 -4.11
N ALA A 79 -1.32 4.15 -4.50
CA ALA A 79 -2.09 5.06 -3.67
C ALA A 79 -3.54 5.03 -4.15
N VAL A 80 -4.44 4.56 -3.29
CA VAL A 80 -5.87 4.44 -3.59
C VAL A 80 -6.64 5.40 -2.69
N GLU A 81 -7.34 6.34 -3.31
CA GLU A 81 -8.02 7.44 -2.61
C GLU A 81 -9.51 7.49 -2.99
N ASN A 82 -10.32 8.06 -2.10
CA ASN A 82 -11.77 8.27 -2.29
C ASN A 82 -12.57 6.99 -2.61
N ILE A 83 -12.13 5.86 -2.09
CA ILE A 83 -12.89 4.61 -2.10
C ILE A 83 -13.74 4.49 -0.83
N SER A 84 -14.84 3.73 -0.91
CA SER A 84 -15.69 3.47 0.26
C SER A 84 -14.96 2.61 1.28
N ARG A 85 -15.39 2.66 2.56
CA ARG A 85 -14.83 1.79 3.60
C ARG A 85 -14.93 0.31 3.26
N LEU A 86 -16.04 -0.09 2.61
CA LEU A 86 -16.24 -1.47 2.15
C LEU A 86 -15.25 -1.85 1.04
N ALA A 87 -14.91 -0.92 0.15
CA ALA A 87 -13.89 -1.15 -0.86
C ALA A 87 -12.48 -1.24 -0.26
N CYS A 88 -12.18 -0.47 0.80
CA CYS A 88 -10.94 -0.63 1.56
C CYS A 88 -10.84 -2.05 2.14
N ASP A 89 -11.89 -2.52 2.82
CA ASP A 89 -11.92 -3.86 3.43
C ASP A 89 -11.67 -4.96 2.37
N ALA A 90 -12.31 -4.84 1.20
CA ALA A 90 -12.12 -5.79 0.11
C ALA A 90 -10.70 -5.75 -0.48
N LEU A 91 -10.09 -4.57 -0.57
CA LEU A 91 -8.72 -4.41 -1.05
C LEU A 91 -7.70 -4.99 -0.07
N GLU A 92 -7.95 -4.84 1.24
CA GLU A 92 -7.08 -5.30 2.34
C GLU A 92 -7.25 -6.79 2.68
N ASP A 93 -8.28 -7.45 2.15
CA ASP A 93 -8.52 -8.89 2.34
C ASP A 93 -7.45 -9.77 1.62
N ASN A 94 -6.69 -9.20 0.69
CA ASN A 94 -5.61 -9.92 0.03
C ASN A 94 -4.36 -10.03 0.94
N ARG A 95 -3.98 -11.26 1.27
CA ARG A 95 -2.84 -11.53 2.18
C ARG A 95 -1.45 -11.33 1.55
N LEU A 96 -1.37 -11.13 0.23
CA LEU A 96 -0.12 -11.00 -0.53
C LEU A 96 0.18 -9.53 -0.91
N ALA A 97 -0.09 -8.61 0.02
CA ALA A 97 0.25 -7.20 -0.12
C ALA A 97 0.56 -6.56 1.25
N SER A 98 1.11 -5.35 1.21
CA SER A 98 1.34 -4.52 2.39
C SER A 98 0.41 -3.31 2.35
N TYR A 99 -0.26 -3.02 3.47
CA TYR A 99 -1.28 -1.97 3.53
C TYR A 99 -0.94 -0.87 4.52
N THR A 100 -1.43 0.32 4.23
CA THR A 100 -1.45 1.45 5.16
C THR A 100 -2.73 2.24 4.92
N GLU A 101 -3.71 2.04 5.80
CA GLU A 101 -4.98 2.74 5.75
C GLU A 101 -4.91 4.08 6.50
N LYS A 102 -5.67 5.08 6.03
CA LYS A 102 -5.92 6.30 6.79
C LYS A 102 -6.73 5.97 8.05
N SER A 103 -6.08 5.99 9.20
CA SER A 103 -6.71 5.64 10.48
C SER A 103 -7.77 6.66 10.93
N SER A 104 -9.03 6.22 11.07
CA SER A 104 -10.14 7.00 11.63
C SER A 104 -9.91 7.45 13.08
N ARG A 105 -9.06 6.73 13.83
CA ARG A 105 -8.65 7.08 15.20
C ARG A 105 -7.85 8.37 15.26
N TYR A 106 -7.12 8.71 14.18
CA TYR A 106 -6.28 9.91 14.11
C TYR A 106 -6.84 10.97 13.15
N GLN A 107 -7.62 10.55 12.16
CA GLN A 107 -8.19 11.41 11.13
C GLN A 107 -9.71 11.42 11.25
N VAL A 108 -10.25 12.52 11.79
CA VAL A 108 -11.69 12.75 11.84
C VAL A 108 -12.14 13.21 10.45
N MET A 109 -13.06 12.45 9.86
CA MET A 109 -13.56 12.75 8.51
C MET A 109 -14.68 13.78 8.54
N PRO A 110 -14.78 14.67 7.53
CA PRO A 110 -15.86 15.64 7.45
C PRO A 110 -17.20 14.96 7.12
N LYS A 111 -18.30 15.70 7.29
CA LYS A 111 -19.67 15.20 7.17
C LYS A 111 -20.09 14.67 5.80
N ASP A 112 -19.33 15.02 4.77
CA ASP A 112 -19.53 14.66 3.37
C ASP A 112 -18.53 13.62 2.88
N TYR A 113 -17.75 13.00 3.79
CA TYR A 113 -16.73 12.02 3.46
C TYR A 113 -17.30 10.61 3.25
N PHE A 114 -18.20 10.47 2.29
CA PHE A 114 -18.76 9.18 1.89
C PHE A 114 -18.79 9.02 0.37
N TYR A 115 -18.70 7.77 -0.06
CA TYR A 115 -18.86 7.41 -1.45
C TYR A 115 -20.35 7.35 -1.82
N PHE A 116 -20.69 7.87 -3.00
CA PHE A 116 -22.02 7.73 -3.59
C PHE A 116 -21.97 6.64 -4.68
N PRO A 117 -22.67 5.50 -4.52
CA PRO A 117 -22.71 4.44 -5.52
C PRO A 117 -23.35 4.91 -6.82
N GLU A 118 -22.68 4.70 -7.94
CA GLU A 118 -23.18 5.09 -9.27
C GLU A 118 -24.50 4.39 -9.61
N GLU A 119 -24.71 3.19 -9.09
CA GLU A 119 -25.93 2.40 -9.26
C GLU A 119 -27.17 3.08 -8.68
N LEU A 120 -27.00 4.02 -7.73
CA LEU A 120 -28.09 4.81 -7.17
C LEU A 120 -28.43 6.05 -8.01
N ALA A 121 -27.60 6.44 -8.98
CA ALA A 121 -27.83 7.63 -9.81
C ALA A 121 -29.11 7.50 -10.65
N ASP A 122 -29.39 6.28 -11.13
CA ASP A 122 -30.58 5.97 -11.94
C ASP A 122 -31.83 5.67 -11.09
N THR A 123 -31.74 5.80 -9.76
CA THR A 123 -32.88 5.65 -8.84
C THR A 123 -33.10 6.94 -8.05
N PRO A 124 -33.74 7.98 -8.63
CA PRO A 124 -33.87 9.31 -8.03
C PRO A 124 -34.45 9.32 -6.62
N ASP A 125 -35.38 8.40 -6.34
CA ASP A 125 -36.05 8.28 -5.05
C ASP A 125 -35.10 7.84 -3.92
N LEU A 126 -33.93 7.26 -4.24
CA LEU A 126 -32.94 6.81 -3.27
C LEU A 126 -31.75 7.77 -3.12
N VAL A 127 -31.54 8.68 -4.08
CA VAL A 127 -30.41 9.63 -4.07
C VAL A 127 -30.40 10.50 -2.81
N GLN A 128 -31.55 11.12 -2.50
CA GLN A 128 -31.69 12.00 -1.34
C GLN A 128 -31.68 11.23 -0.02
N PRO A 129 -32.48 10.15 0.17
CA PRO A 129 -32.43 9.36 1.39
C PRO A 129 -31.04 8.83 1.73
N TYR A 130 -30.31 8.30 0.74
CA TYR A 130 -28.95 7.81 0.95
C TYR A 130 -28.02 8.93 1.44
N SER A 131 -27.98 10.04 0.68
CA SER A 131 -27.09 11.15 1.00
C SER A 131 -27.40 11.79 2.35
N GLN A 132 -28.68 11.89 2.71
CA GLN A 132 -29.13 12.42 4.00
C GLN A 132 -28.77 11.47 5.14
N ALA A 133 -28.98 10.16 4.97
CA ALA A 133 -28.59 9.16 5.96
C ALA A 133 -27.09 9.21 6.25
N CYS A 134 -26.24 9.20 5.21
CA CYS A 134 -24.79 9.29 5.38
C CYS A 134 -24.38 10.59 6.09
N LYS A 135 -24.87 11.74 5.64
CA LYS A 135 -24.57 13.04 6.27
C LYS A 135 -24.99 13.08 7.74
N HIS A 136 -26.16 12.52 8.05
CA HIS A 136 -26.66 12.45 9.41
C HIS A 136 -25.77 11.57 10.29
N LEU A 137 -25.39 10.38 9.82
CA LEU A 137 -24.47 9.48 10.55
C LEU A 137 -23.12 10.13 10.84
N PHE A 138 -22.53 10.84 9.87
CA PHE A 138 -21.29 11.58 10.12
C PHE A 138 -21.48 12.74 11.10
N GLN A 139 -22.61 13.46 11.01
CA GLN A 139 -22.88 14.55 11.96
C GLN A 139 -23.00 14.02 13.38
N GLU A 140 -23.75 12.94 13.60
CA GLU A 140 -23.86 12.28 14.91
C GLU A 140 -22.50 11.80 15.44
N TYR A 141 -21.65 11.24 14.58
CA TYR A 141 -20.28 10.88 14.94
C TYR A 141 -19.47 12.09 15.45
N LEU A 142 -19.54 13.23 14.75
CA LEU A 142 -18.86 14.46 15.17
C LEU A 142 -19.41 14.97 16.51
N ASP A 143 -20.72 14.95 16.67
CA ASP A 143 -21.39 15.39 17.90
C ASP A 143 -21.00 14.48 19.08
N PHE A 144 -20.90 13.16 18.87
CA PHE A 144 -20.43 12.22 19.89
C PHE A 144 -18.97 12.42 20.28
N ILE A 145 -18.09 12.82 19.36
CA ILE A 145 -16.72 13.18 19.71
C ILE A 145 -16.73 14.35 20.71
N ASP A 146 -17.52 15.40 20.45
CA ASP A 146 -17.59 16.58 21.32
C ASP A 146 -18.22 16.26 22.68
N ILE A 147 -19.28 15.45 22.70
CA ILE A 147 -19.91 14.96 23.95
C ILE A 147 -18.89 14.17 24.77
N THR A 148 -18.18 13.23 24.13
CA THR A 148 -17.18 12.39 24.79
C THR A 148 -16.00 13.22 25.29
N MET A 149 -15.53 14.19 24.51
CA MET A 149 -14.49 15.14 24.93
C MET A 149 -14.90 15.91 26.18
N ASN A 150 -16.13 16.41 26.24
CA ASN A 150 -16.63 17.14 27.40
C ASN A 150 -16.72 16.24 28.65
N TYR A 151 -17.22 15.02 28.48
CA TYR A 151 -17.24 14.03 29.56
C TYR A 151 -15.83 13.68 30.06
N LEU A 152 -14.88 13.46 29.14
CA LEU A 152 -13.49 13.12 29.46
C LEU A 152 -12.78 14.26 30.19
N ARG A 153 -13.05 15.52 29.85
CA ARG A 153 -12.52 16.69 30.56
C ARG A 153 -12.96 16.75 32.03
N GLY A 154 -14.15 16.26 32.33
CA GLY A 154 -14.69 16.21 33.69
C GLY A 154 -14.21 15.00 34.51
N THR A 155 -13.78 13.92 33.85
CA THR A 155 -13.43 12.66 34.51
C THR A 155 -11.94 12.33 34.52
N ARG A 156 -11.16 12.91 33.61
CA ARG A 156 -9.72 12.70 33.52
C ARG A 156 -9.00 13.98 33.89
N THR A 157 -8.07 13.91 34.82
CA THR A 157 -7.25 15.07 35.18
C THR A 157 -6.10 15.27 34.19
N LYS A 158 -5.69 16.53 34.05
CA LYS A 158 -4.47 16.92 33.34
C LYS A 158 -3.26 16.56 34.21
N GLY A 159 -2.24 15.95 33.61
CA GLY A 159 -1.00 15.64 34.34
C GLY A 159 -0.21 16.90 34.71
N GLU A 160 0.52 16.87 35.82
CA GLU A 160 1.28 18.04 36.32
C GLU A 160 2.27 18.63 35.30
N ARG A 161 2.87 17.78 34.46
CA ARG A 161 3.82 18.15 33.40
C ARG A 161 3.22 18.16 31.99
N GLU A 162 1.92 17.91 31.89
CA GLU A 162 1.22 17.85 30.60
C GLU A 162 0.87 19.27 30.14
N SER A 163 1.12 19.61 28.88
CA SER A 163 0.61 20.87 28.31
C SER A 163 -0.88 20.76 28.00
N ASP A 164 -1.58 21.88 27.86
CA ASP A 164 -3.01 21.85 27.47
C ASP A 164 -3.22 21.21 26.09
N SER A 165 -2.26 21.39 25.18
CA SER A 165 -2.29 20.75 23.86
C SER A 165 -2.13 19.23 23.97
N ALA A 166 -1.16 18.76 24.75
CA ALA A 166 -0.95 17.33 24.97
C ALA A 166 -2.16 16.67 25.66
N TYR A 167 -2.73 17.36 26.65
CA TYR A 167 -3.94 16.94 27.34
C TYR A 167 -5.12 16.79 26.38
N ASN A 168 -5.43 17.84 25.60
CA ASN A 168 -6.53 17.80 24.64
C ASN A 168 -6.30 16.76 23.54
N LEU A 169 -5.07 16.59 23.05
CA LEU A 169 -4.74 15.56 22.06
C LEU A 169 -4.95 14.15 22.62
N ARG A 170 -4.53 13.92 23.86
CA ARG A 170 -4.74 12.65 24.56
C ARG A 170 -6.24 12.37 24.72
N LEU A 171 -7.03 13.33 25.18
CA LEU A 171 -8.48 13.15 25.30
C LEU A 171 -9.12 12.91 23.92
N ARG A 172 -8.70 13.64 22.90
CA ARG A 172 -9.22 13.47 21.54
C ARG A 172 -9.00 12.06 21.02
N ARG A 173 -7.81 11.49 21.25
CA ARG A 173 -7.53 10.09 20.91
C ARG A 173 -8.44 9.09 21.62
N PHE A 174 -8.90 9.38 22.84
CA PHE A 174 -9.89 8.54 23.53
C PHE A 174 -11.31 8.76 23.03
N ALA A 175 -11.63 9.96 22.53
CA ALA A 175 -12.95 10.28 22.01
C ALA A 175 -13.17 9.77 20.58
N THR A 176 -12.10 9.46 19.85
CA THR A 176 -12.12 8.96 18.46
C THR A 176 -11.74 7.48 18.34
N ASP A 177 -11.58 6.78 19.46
CA ASP A 177 -11.31 5.34 19.54
C ASP A 177 -12.59 4.57 19.87
#